data_AF-A0A3N1SP64-F1
#
_entry.id   AF-A0A3N1SP64-F1
#
_cell.length_a   1.000
_cell.length_b   1.000
_cell.length_c   1.000
_cell.angle_alpha   90.00
_cell.angle_beta   90.00
_cell.angle_gamma   90.00
#
_symmetry.space_group_name_H-M   'P 1'
#
loop_
_entity.id
_entity.type
_entity.pdbx_description
1 polymer ?
#
loop_
_entity_poly.entity_id
_entity_poly.type
_entity_poly.pdbx_seq_one_letter_code
_entity_poly.pdbx_strand_id
1 'polypeptide(L)'
;MTDAASVDLIDMGDADGNRCVVRVTGRAQPGVLPGHDVLRADVLVSASFVDARLELYLVQKDLDTWQHDLTQLAPGGSATIGNDRGLRLHFFMHQDRTWSLTVEDPDRMTLALGIGQQETWARDHHQRLALVREAWPSEVVETAPMAYEWSPGRKS
;
A
#
# COMPACT_ATOMS: atom_id res chain seq x y z
N MET A 1 11.91 9.34 20.27
CA MET A 1 10.94 8.76 19.32
C MET A 1 11.71 8.51 18.05
N THR A 2 12.05 7.25 17.79
CA THR A 2 12.77 6.88 16.57
C THR A 2 11.85 7.22 15.41
N ASP A 3 12.27 8.20 14.61
CA ASP A 3 11.64 8.51 13.34
C ASP A 3 11.85 7.25 12.50
N ALA A 4 10.85 6.37 12.46
CA ALA A 4 10.93 5.20 11.60
C ALA A 4 11.07 5.76 10.18
N ALA A 5 12.23 5.57 9.57
CA ALA A 5 12.45 5.98 8.18
C ALA A 5 11.29 5.41 7.36
N SER A 6 10.64 6.27 6.57
CA SER A 6 9.51 5.86 5.72
C SER A 6 9.89 4.66 4.87
N VAL A 7 8.98 3.70 4.70
CA VAL A 7 9.23 2.46 3.94
C VAL A 7 8.24 2.39 2.79
N ASP A 8 8.77 2.10 1.61
CA ASP A 8 7.96 1.88 0.41
C ASP A 8 7.32 0.50 0.46
N LEU A 9 5.99 0.46 0.52
CA LEU A 9 5.18 -0.75 0.38
C LEU A 9 5.11 -1.20 -1.08
N ILE A 10 4.92 -0.23 -1.99
CA ILE A 10 4.86 -0.42 -3.44
C ILE A 10 5.86 0.53 -4.07
N ASP A 11 6.62 0.05 -5.04
CA ASP A 11 7.49 0.87 -5.87
C ASP A 11 7.54 0.22 -7.25
N MET A 12 6.77 0.81 -8.17
CA MET A 12 6.70 0.35 -9.55
C MET A 12 7.08 1.50 -10.45
N GLY A 13 7.98 1.27 -11.40
CA GLY A 13 8.24 2.21 -12.46
C GLY A 13 8.86 1.57 -13.68
N ASP A 14 8.81 2.27 -14.78
CA ASP A 14 9.39 1.84 -16.06
C ASP A 14 10.41 2.85 -16.61
N ALA A 15 11.01 2.47 -17.74
CA ALA A 15 12.02 3.29 -18.41
C ALA A 15 11.43 4.56 -19.05
N ASP A 16 10.12 4.61 -19.26
CA ASP A 16 9.41 5.75 -19.87
C ASP A 16 9.07 6.83 -18.82
N GLY A 17 9.36 6.56 -17.54
CA GLY A 17 9.20 7.50 -16.44
C GLY A 17 7.83 7.40 -15.74
N ASN A 18 7.00 6.43 -16.10
CA ASN A 18 5.80 6.13 -15.33
C ASN A 18 6.22 5.48 -14.02
N ARG A 19 5.75 6.00 -12.90
CA ARG A 19 6.06 5.46 -11.57
C ARG A 19 4.89 5.64 -10.61
N CYS A 20 4.71 4.65 -9.75
CA CYS A 20 3.85 4.73 -8.58
C CYS A 20 4.59 4.17 -7.37
N VAL A 21 4.66 4.97 -6.31
CA VAL A 21 5.20 4.57 -5.01
C VAL A 21 4.11 4.73 -3.96
N VAL A 22 3.87 3.69 -3.18
CA VAL A 22 3.10 3.78 -1.93
C VAL A 22 4.07 3.71 -0.77
N ARG A 23 4.29 4.85 -0.11
CA ARG A 23 5.27 5.03 0.95
C ARG A 23 4.58 5.16 2.30
N VAL A 24 4.76 4.18 3.19
CA VAL A 24 4.29 4.27 4.57
C VAL A 24 5.19 5.23 5.33
N THR A 25 4.58 6.26 5.93
CA THR A 25 5.29 7.35 6.63
C THR A 25 5.08 7.32 8.14
N GLY A 26 4.14 6.52 8.63
CA GLY A 26 3.92 6.37 10.07
C GLY A 26 2.53 5.83 10.41
N ARG A 27 2.13 6.05 11.65
CA ARG A 27 0.77 5.77 12.15
C ARG A 27 -0.07 7.04 12.05
N ALA A 28 -1.35 6.90 11.70
CA ALA A 28 -2.28 8.01 11.58
C ALA A 28 -2.65 8.60 12.94
N GLN A 29 -2.89 7.73 13.94
CA GLN A 29 -3.27 8.14 15.30
C GLN A 29 -2.44 7.39 16.36
N PRO A 30 -1.13 7.66 16.45
CA PRO A 30 -0.24 6.95 17.35
C PRO A 30 -0.68 7.13 18.81
N GLY A 31 -1.07 6.02 19.45
CA GLY A 31 -1.41 5.96 20.87
C GLY A 31 -2.92 5.92 21.13
N VAL A 32 -3.72 6.13 20.09
CA VAL A 32 -5.18 6.00 20.14
C VAL A 32 -5.54 4.59 19.70
N LEU A 33 -5.95 3.71 20.60
CA LEU A 33 -6.23 2.28 20.32
C LEU A 33 -6.92 2.01 18.96
N PRO A 34 -8.13 2.54 18.67
CA PRO A 34 -8.82 2.24 17.41
C PRO A 34 -8.10 2.75 16.16
N GLY A 35 -7.19 3.74 16.30
CA GLY A 35 -6.49 4.37 15.18
C GLY A 35 -4.99 4.13 15.14
N HIS A 36 -4.41 3.46 16.14
CA HIS A 36 -2.96 3.31 16.28
C HIS A 36 -2.40 2.40 15.18
N ASP A 37 -3.12 1.36 14.80
CA ASP A 37 -2.74 0.45 13.71
C ASP A 37 -3.17 0.91 12.32
N VAL A 38 -3.78 2.09 12.22
CA VAL A 38 -3.98 2.76 10.94
C VAL A 38 -2.65 3.38 10.53
N LEU A 39 -2.10 2.94 9.41
CA LEU A 39 -0.88 3.48 8.81
C LEU A 39 -1.25 4.65 7.89
N ARG A 40 -0.43 5.69 7.95
CA ARG A 40 -0.44 6.81 7.01
C ARG A 40 0.58 6.52 5.91
N ALA A 41 0.17 6.68 4.67
CA ALA A 41 1.03 6.51 3.51
C ALA A 41 0.85 7.64 2.50
N ASP A 42 1.92 7.96 1.80
CA ASP A 42 1.88 8.80 0.60
C ASP A 42 1.83 7.92 -0.64
N VAL A 43 0.98 8.29 -1.59
CA VAL A 43 0.95 7.74 -2.94
C VAL A 43 1.55 8.76 -3.87
N LEU A 44 2.76 8.46 -4.36
CA LEU A 44 3.52 9.30 -5.28
C LEU A 44 3.35 8.73 -6.68
N VAL A 45 2.74 9.49 -7.58
CA VAL A 45 2.50 9.06 -8.95
C VAL A 45 3.14 10.06 -9.91
N SER A 46 3.99 9.56 -10.80
CA SER A 46 4.63 10.37 -11.82
C SER A 46 4.46 9.74 -13.20
N ALA A 47 4.15 10.55 -14.20
CA ALA A 47 4.21 10.25 -15.62
C ALA A 47 4.43 11.57 -16.40
N SER A 48 4.58 11.49 -17.72
CA SER A 48 4.82 12.68 -18.57
C SER A 48 3.74 13.78 -18.47
N PHE A 49 2.54 13.42 -17.98
CA PHE A 49 1.38 14.30 -17.90
C PHE A 49 0.85 14.50 -16.46
N VAL A 50 1.49 13.90 -15.45
CA VAL A 50 1.06 14.02 -14.05
C VAL A 50 2.25 13.86 -13.10
N ASP A 51 2.27 14.69 -12.07
CA ASP A 51 3.13 14.53 -10.89
C ASP A 51 2.26 14.84 -9.66
N ALA A 52 1.91 13.79 -8.91
CA ALA A 52 0.92 13.85 -7.86
C ALA A 52 1.40 13.16 -6.58
N ARG A 53 1.03 13.77 -5.44
CA ARG A 53 1.15 13.19 -4.11
C ARG A 53 -0.23 13.16 -3.45
N LEU A 54 -0.71 11.96 -3.18
CA LEU A 54 -2.01 11.72 -2.55
C LEU A 54 -1.80 11.02 -1.20
N GLU A 55 -2.75 11.17 -0.28
CA GLU A 55 -2.68 10.54 1.03
C GLU A 55 -3.53 9.26 1.05
N LEU A 56 -2.98 8.19 1.61
CA LEU A 56 -3.62 6.90 1.77
C LEU A 56 -3.58 6.46 3.23
N TYR A 57 -4.68 5.93 3.73
CA TYR A 57 -4.76 5.30 5.04
C TYR A 57 -4.92 3.79 4.86
N LEU A 58 -4.04 3.03 5.52
CA LEU A 58 -4.02 1.57 5.45
C LEU A 58 -4.29 0.98 6.83
N VAL A 59 -5.15 -0.02 6.91
CA VAL A 59 -5.24 -0.89 8.08
C VAL A 59 -4.44 -2.16 7.83
N GLN A 60 -4.13 -2.92 8.88
CA GLN A 60 -3.38 -4.18 8.77
C GLN A 60 -4.03 -5.17 7.80
N LYS A 61 -5.38 -5.21 7.76
CA LYS A 61 -6.13 -6.03 6.78
C LYS A 61 -5.82 -5.67 5.33
N ASP A 62 -5.50 -4.41 5.01
CA ASP A 62 -5.11 -4.04 3.65
C ASP A 62 -3.76 -4.65 3.27
N LEU A 63 -2.83 -4.72 4.23
CA LEU A 63 -1.55 -5.39 4.03
C LEU A 63 -1.72 -6.90 3.86
N ASP A 64 -2.68 -7.50 4.56
CA ASP A 64 -3.02 -8.93 4.41
C ASP A 64 -3.65 -9.21 3.04
N THR A 65 -4.62 -8.39 2.61
CA THR A 65 -5.23 -8.48 1.28
C THR A 65 -4.19 -8.28 0.20
N TRP A 66 -3.34 -7.26 0.32
CA TRP A 66 -2.23 -7.05 -0.61
C TRP A 66 -1.34 -8.29 -0.70
N GLN A 67 -0.88 -8.84 0.44
CA GLN A 67 -0.05 -10.05 0.46
C GLN A 67 -0.71 -11.22 -0.27
N HIS A 68 -2.00 -11.43 -0.01
CA HIS A 68 -2.78 -12.49 -0.63
C HIS A 68 -2.84 -12.30 -2.14
N ASP A 69 -3.28 -11.13 -2.58
CA ASP A 69 -3.41 -10.78 -4.00
C ASP A 69 -2.07 -10.95 -4.72
N LEU A 70 -0.97 -10.49 -4.11
CA LEU A 70 0.38 -10.65 -4.66
C LEU A 70 0.81 -12.09 -4.85
N THR A 71 0.46 -12.96 -3.90
CA THR A 71 0.82 -14.38 -3.97
C THR A 71 0.04 -15.10 -5.06
N GLN A 72 -1.18 -14.67 -5.34
CA GLN A 72 -2.08 -15.28 -6.34
C GLN A 72 -1.99 -14.64 -7.72
N LEU A 73 -1.20 -13.58 -7.86
CA LEU A 73 -1.22 -12.73 -9.03
C LEU A 73 -0.64 -13.44 -10.26
N ALA A 74 -1.48 -13.57 -11.27
CA ALA A 74 -1.17 -14.21 -12.55
C ALA A 74 -1.70 -13.35 -13.70
N PRO A 75 -1.28 -13.60 -14.96
CA PRO A 75 -1.82 -12.88 -16.10
C PRO A 75 -3.36 -12.97 -16.15
N GLY A 76 -4.02 -11.81 -16.27
CA GLY A 76 -5.47 -11.65 -16.14
C GLY A 76 -5.99 -11.42 -14.72
N GLY A 77 -5.11 -11.45 -13.72
CA GLY A 77 -5.43 -11.19 -12.32
C GLY A 77 -5.34 -9.71 -11.95
N SER A 78 -5.89 -9.38 -10.78
CA SER A 78 -5.86 -8.02 -10.22
C SER A 78 -5.53 -8.04 -8.73
N ALA A 79 -5.06 -6.90 -8.25
CA ALA A 79 -4.81 -6.64 -6.84
C ALA A 79 -5.31 -5.24 -6.47
N THR A 80 -5.69 -5.02 -5.22
CA THR A 80 -6.16 -3.71 -4.77
C THR A 80 -5.54 -3.28 -3.45
N ILE A 81 -5.43 -1.96 -3.25
CA ILE A 81 -5.07 -1.36 -1.96
C ILE A 81 -5.89 -0.08 -1.72
N GLY A 82 -6.19 0.22 -0.46
CA GLY A 82 -6.98 1.38 -0.04
C GLY A 82 -8.48 1.10 0.14
N ASN A 83 -9.03 0.12 -0.57
CA ASN A 83 -10.42 -0.33 -0.51
C ASN A 83 -11.44 0.84 -0.62
N ASP A 84 -12.38 1.00 0.30
CA ASP A 84 -13.53 1.92 0.24
C ASP A 84 -13.35 3.22 1.05
N ARG A 85 -12.14 3.54 1.50
CA ARG A 85 -11.84 4.69 2.37
C ARG A 85 -11.33 5.93 1.62
N GLY A 86 -11.82 6.15 0.40
CA GLY A 86 -11.40 7.26 -0.46
C GLY A 86 -10.42 6.80 -1.54
N LEU A 87 -9.13 7.11 -1.39
CA LEU A 87 -8.10 6.76 -2.38
C LEU A 87 -7.96 5.24 -2.53
N ARG A 88 -8.07 4.76 -3.77
CA ARG A 88 -7.90 3.36 -4.15
C ARG A 88 -6.90 3.22 -5.28
N LEU A 89 -6.06 2.20 -5.19
CA LEU A 89 -5.22 1.78 -6.29
C LEU A 89 -5.65 0.37 -6.72
N HIS A 90 -5.83 0.20 -8.02
CA HIS A 90 -6.15 -1.08 -8.65
C HIS A 90 -5.04 -1.45 -9.63
N PHE A 91 -4.48 -2.63 -9.45
CA PHE A 91 -3.41 -3.18 -10.26
C PHE A 91 -3.99 -4.32 -11.09
N PHE A 92 -3.69 -4.35 -12.38
CA PHE A 92 -4.10 -5.43 -13.26
C PHE A 92 -2.91 -5.92 -14.08
N MET A 93 -2.69 -7.23 -14.06
CA MET A 93 -1.67 -7.86 -14.89
C MET A 93 -2.31 -8.30 -16.21
N HIS A 94 -1.87 -7.72 -17.31
CA HIS A 94 -2.31 -8.13 -18.65
C HIS A 94 -1.72 -9.49 -19.06
N GLN A 95 -2.28 -10.08 -20.11
CA GLN A 95 -1.84 -11.39 -20.64
C GLN A 95 -0.38 -11.38 -21.12
N ASP A 96 0.08 -10.24 -21.61
CA ASP A 96 1.48 -9.99 -22.00
C ASP A 96 2.40 -9.62 -20.83
N ARG A 97 1.89 -9.73 -19.59
CA ARG A 97 2.58 -9.40 -18.33
C ARG A 97 2.92 -7.92 -18.14
N THR A 98 2.34 -7.03 -18.95
CA THR A 98 2.34 -5.59 -18.65
C THR A 98 1.36 -5.30 -17.51
N TRP A 99 1.59 -4.21 -16.79
CA TRP A 99 0.70 -3.75 -15.73
C TRP A 99 -0.12 -2.56 -16.18
N SER A 100 -1.40 -2.55 -15.80
CA SER A 100 -2.13 -1.31 -15.65
C SER A 100 -2.35 -1.00 -14.18
N LEU A 101 -2.13 0.25 -13.83
CA LEU A 101 -2.43 0.85 -12.54
C LEU A 101 -3.54 1.88 -12.76
N THR A 102 -4.63 1.73 -12.02
CA THR A 102 -5.64 2.78 -11.87
C THR A 102 -5.52 3.37 -10.47
N VAL A 103 -5.37 4.68 -10.38
CA VAL A 103 -5.42 5.46 -9.14
C VAL A 103 -6.72 6.24 -9.13
N GLU A 104 -7.58 5.97 -8.16
CA GLU A 104 -8.89 6.57 -8.03
C GLU A 104 -9.02 7.29 -6.69
N ASP A 105 -9.06 8.62 -6.76
CA ASP A 105 -9.45 9.51 -5.68
C ASP A 105 -10.81 10.12 -6.07
N PRO A 106 -11.94 9.63 -5.51
CA PRO A 106 -13.29 10.00 -5.94
C PRO A 106 -13.55 11.51 -5.96
N ASP A 107 -12.87 12.27 -5.08
CA ASP A 107 -13.07 13.70 -4.93
C ASP A 107 -12.08 14.54 -5.77
N ARG A 108 -11.03 13.92 -6.32
CA ARG A 108 -9.89 14.67 -6.90
C ARG A 108 -9.48 14.21 -8.29
N MET A 109 -9.27 12.92 -8.50
CA MET A 109 -8.75 12.43 -9.78
C MET A 109 -8.95 10.92 -9.99
N THR A 110 -9.10 10.54 -11.26
CA THR A 110 -8.89 9.17 -11.71
C THR A 110 -7.81 9.16 -12.77
N LEU A 111 -6.81 8.31 -12.59
CA LEU A 111 -5.65 8.18 -13.46
C LEU A 111 -5.43 6.71 -13.80
N ALA A 112 -5.14 6.41 -15.07
CA ALA A 112 -4.72 5.09 -15.51
C ALA A 112 -3.33 5.18 -16.14
N LEU A 113 -2.41 4.32 -15.70
CA LEU A 113 -1.03 4.22 -16.17
C LEU A 113 -0.74 2.79 -16.62
N GLY A 114 -0.12 2.65 -17.80
CA GLY A 114 0.60 1.44 -18.14
C GLY A 114 1.99 1.49 -17.52
N ILE A 115 2.39 0.45 -16.79
CA ILE A 115 3.73 0.35 -16.21
C ILE A 115 4.38 -0.94 -16.72
N GLY A 116 5.57 -0.80 -17.30
CA GLY A 116 6.35 -1.91 -17.84
C GLY A 116 6.68 -3.00 -16.80
N GLN A 117 6.91 -4.22 -17.28
CA GLN A 117 7.25 -5.36 -16.43
C GLN A 117 8.65 -5.21 -15.83
N GLN A 118 8.80 -5.53 -14.53
CA GLN A 118 10.09 -5.82 -13.92
C GLN A 118 10.16 -7.28 -13.47
N GLU A 119 11.22 -7.99 -13.84
CA GLU A 119 11.36 -9.44 -13.60
C GLU A 119 11.29 -9.83 -12.12
N THR A 120 11.68 -8.94 -11.20
CA THR A 120 11.75 -9.19 -9.76
C THR A 120 10.55 -8.66 -8.97
N TRP A 121 9.54 -8.11 -9.66
CA TRP A 121 8.36 -7.46 -9.06
C TRP A 121 7.85 -8.21 -7.81
N ALA A 122 7.57 -9.52 -7.95
CA ALA A 122 6.91 -10.32 -6.91
C ALA A 122 7.71 -10.39 -5.63
N ARG A 123 8.99 -10.72 -5.81
CA ARG A 123 9.92 -10.84 -4.71
C ARG A 123 10.12 -9.49 -4.02
N ASP A 124 10.30 -8.42 -4.80
CA ASP A 124 10.60 -7.10 -4.26
C ASP A 124 9.43 -6.56 -3.43
N HIS A 125 8.19 -6.74 -3.88
CA HIS A 125 7.03 -6.30 -3.14
C HIS A 125 6.73 -7.16 -1.92
N HIS A 126 6.99 -8.48 -1.95
CA HIS A 126 6.95 -9.30 -0.74
C HIS A 126 7.99 -8.84 0.30
N GLN A 127 9.19 -8.49 -0.13
CA GLN A 127 10.23 -7.96 0.75
C GLN A 127 9.82 -6.60 1.32
N ARG A 128 9.30 -5.68 0.50
CA ARG A 128 8.80 -4.37 0.92
C ARG A 128 7.67 -4.48 1.94
N LEU A 129 6.72 -5.39 1.71
CA LEU A 129 5.67 -5.69 2.67
C LEU A 129 6.24 -6.18 4.01
N ALA A 130 7.24 -7.07 3.97
CA ALA A 130 7.89 -7.55 5.20
C ALA A 130 8.55 -6.39 5.97
N LEU A 131 9.23 -5.48 5.27
CA LEU A 131 9.84 -4.29 5.87
C LEU A 131 8.80 -3.35 6.50
N VAL A 132 7.64 -3.14 5.84
CA VAL A 132 6.54 -2.34 6.40
C VAL A 132 6.00 -2.99 7.68
N ARG A 133 5.81 -4.31 7.70
CA ARG A 133 5.34 -5.03 8.90
C ARG A 133 6.36 -5.04 10.03
N GLU A 134 7.65 -5.00 9.72
CA GLU A 134 8.71 -4.88 10.71
C GLU A 134 8.75 -3.47 11.32
N ALA A 135 8.62 -2.44 10.49
CA ALA A 135 8.64 -1.04 10.91
C ALA A 135 7.37 -0.61 11.65
N TRP A 136 6.20 -1.14 11.26
CA TRP A 136 4.91 -0.86 11.90
C TRP A 136 4.13 -2.17 12.13
N PRO A 137 4.54 -2.96 13.15
CA PRO A 137 3.81 -4.17 13.50
C PRO A 137 2.40 -3.84 14.00
N SER A 138 1.49 -4.80 13.92
CA SER A 138 0.19 -4.64 14.56
C SER A 138 0.37 -4.64 16.09
N GLU A 139 0.02 -3.53 16.71
CA GLU A 139 0.12 -3.32 18.17
C GLU A 139 -1.26 -3.29 18.82
N VAL A 140 -2.33 -3.42 18.04
CA VAL A 140 -3.72 -3.38 18.50
C VAL A 140 -4.46 -4.61 18.02
N VAL A 141 -5.26 -5.21 18.89
CA VAL A 141 -6.14 -6.34 18.58
C VAL A 141 -7.58 -5.92 18.86
N GLU A 142 -8.47 -6.22 17.92
CA GLU A 142 -9.91 -6.10 18.13
C GLU A 142 -10.41 -7.38 18.83
N THR A 143 -10.89 -7.26 20.08
CA THR A 143 -11.32 -8.40 20.90
C THR A 143 -12.82 -8.66 20.80
N ALA A 144 -13.59 -7.64 20.42
CA ALA A 144 -15.00 -7.68 20.06
C ALA A 144 -15.29 -6.50 19.12
N PRO A 145 -16.44 -6.47 18.41
CA PRO A 145 -16.76 -5.35 17.52
C PRO A 145 -16.60 -3.99 18.21
N MET A 146 -15.73 -3.14 17.67
CA MET A 146 -15.38 -1.81 18.21
C MET A 146 -14.66 -1.81 19.58
N ALA A 147 -14.20 -2.96 20.07
CA ALA A 147 -13.44 -3.09 21.32
C ALA A 147 -11.98 -3.44 21.01
N TYR A 148 -11.06 -2.57 21.41
CA TYR A 148 -9.65 -2.65 21.06
C TYR A 148 -8.77 -2.71 22.29
N GLU A 149 -7.74 -3.54 22.22
CA GLU A 149 -6.72 -3.68 23.27
C GLU A 149 -5.32 -3.65 22.67
N TRP A 150 -4.34 -3.23 23.47
CA TRP A 150 -2.93 -3.34 23.08
C TRP A 150 -2.55 -4.82 22.97
N SER A 151 -1.84 -5.19 21.91
CA SER A 151 -1.35 -6.55 21.75
C SER A 151 -0.35 -6.89 22.87
N PRO A 152 -0.44 -8.08 23.50
CA PRO A 152 0.49 -8.47 24.56
C PRO A 152 1.96 -8.55 24.11
N GLY A 153 2.19 -8.69 22.79
CA GLY A 153 3.50 -8.75 22.17
C GLY A 153 4.05 -7.41 21.66
N ARG A 154 3.40 -6.29 22.02
CA ARG A 154 3.83 -4.95 21.61
C ARG A 154 5.29 -4.68 21.99
N LYS A 155 6.10 -4.29 21.01
CA LYS A 155 7.46 -3.78 21.26
C LYS A 155 7.36 -2.32 21.69
N SER A 156 7.88 -1.99 22.87
CA SER A 156 7.88 -0.64 23.44
C SER A 156 8.99 0.24 22.87
#